data_AF-A0A258SYT2-F1
#
_entry.id   AF-A0A258SYT2-F1
#
_cell.length_a   1.000
_cell.length_b   1.000
_cell.length_c   1.000
_cell.angle_alpha   90.00
_cell.angle_beta   90.00
_cell.angle_gamma   90.00
#
_symmetry.space_group_name_H-M   'P 1'
#
loop_
_entity.id
_entity.type
_entity.pdbx_description
1 polymer ?
#
loop_
_entity_poly.entity_id
_entity_poly.type
_entity_poly.pdbx_seq_one_letter_code
_entity_poly.pdbx_strand_id
1 'polypeptide(L)'
;VMSMRCHTGQCPTGITTNDPHLQRGLVVEEKAQRVARFQHHTVEALADLVAAAGLHHPNELLPHHIWHRVTPVQVQPLDRLYPFLSTGVLNEAPEDTPYAAEWRAADADSFAPRATVGPRRAA
;
A
#
# COMPACT_ATOMS: atom_id res chain seq x y z
N VAL A 1 -10.44 19.19 -9.74
CA VAL A 1 -11.13 18.43 -10.81
C VAL A 1 -10.49 17.05 -10.92
N MET A 2 -11.31 16.01 -10.90
CA MET A 2 -10.92 14.66 -11.29
C MET A 2 -11.60 14.41 -12.64
N SER A 3 -10.83 14.41 -13.74
CA SER A 3 -11.38 14.29 -15.10
C SER A 3 -11.51 12.85 -15.58
N MET A 4 -10.87 11.89 -14.89
CA MET A 4 -10.82 10.46 -15.25
C MET A 4 -10.28 10.20 -16.69
N ARG A 5 -9.51 11.14 -17.25
CA ARG A 5 -8.93 11.06 -18.62
C ARG A 5 -7.41 10.85 -18.60
N CYS A 6 -6.87 10.28 -17.54
CA CYS A 6 -5.42 10.23 -17.35
C CYS A 6 -4.69 9.50 -18.49
N HIS A 7 -5.29 8.43 -19.01
CA HIS A 7 -4.73 7.59 -20.06
C HIS A 7 -4.77 8.21 -21.48
N THR A 8 -5.56 9.25 -21.70
CA THR A 8 -5.72 9.85 -23.05
C THR A 8 -4.68 10.93 -23.35
N GLY A 9 -3.90 11.35 -22.35
CA GLY A 9 -2.99 12.49 -22.46
C GLY A 9 -3.71 13.86 -22.52
N GLN A 10 -5.04 13.90 -22.37
CA GLN A 10 -5.85 15.14 -22.48
C GLN A 10 -6.28 15.67 -21.10
N CYS A 11 -5.38 15.61 -20.11
CA CYS A 11 -5.67 16.04 -18.76
C CYS A 11 -5.84 17.57 -18.68
N PRO A 12 -7.04 18.08 -18.33
CA PRO A 12 -7.30 19.53 -18.34
C PRO A 12 -6.57 20.29 -17.23
N THR A 13 -6.06 19.59 -16.22
CA THR A 13 -5.30 20.19 -15.10
C THR A 13 -3.79 20.17 -15.32
N GLY A 14 -3.33 19.67 -16.48
CA GLY A 14 -1.91 19.63 -16.84
C GLY A 14 -1.07 18.54 -16.16
N ILE A 15 -1.69 17.63 -15.40
CA ILE A 15 -0.95 16.64 -14.59
C ILE A 15 -0.46 15.46 -15.43
N THR A 16 -1.34 14.83 -16.20
CA THR A 16 -1.03 13.61 -16.98
C THR A 16 -1.16 13.90 -18.48
N THR A 17 -0.29 14.78 -18.97
CA THR A 17 -0.25 15.19 -20.39
C THR A 17 1.17 15.54 -20.80
N ASN A 18 1.50 15.26 -22.07
CA ASN A 18 2.74 15.69 -22.71
C ASN A 18 2.52 16.94 -23.59
N ASP A 19 1.29 17.46 -23.67
CA ASP A 19 0.98 18.68 -24.43
C ASP A 19 1.42 19.92 -23.64
N PRO A 20 2.38 20.73 -24.15
CA PRO A 20 2.84 21.95 -23.48
C PRO A 20 1.73 22.97 -23.22
N HIS A 21 0.68 23.00 -24.06
CA HIS A 21 -0.46 23.89 -23.85
C HIS A 21 -1.26 23.49 -22.60
N LEU A 22 -1.48 22.19 -22.39
CA LEU A 22 -2.21 21.68 -21.22
C LEU A 22 -1.35 21.71 -19.95
N GLN A 23 -0.04 21.47 -20.05
CA GLN A 23 0.88 21.55 -18.91
C GLN A 23 0.90 22.92 -18.24
N ARG A 24 0.61 24.01 -18.97
CA ARG A 24 0.47 25.36 -18.39
C ARG A 24 -0.65 25.45 -17.33
N GLY A 25 -1.59 24.52 -17.29
CA GLY A 25 -2.59 24.40 -16.22
C GLY A 25 -2.03 23.84 -14.90
N LEU A 26 -0.77 23.39 -14.88
CA LEU A 26 -0.04 22.96 -13.70
C LEU A 26 0.77 24.13 -13.12
N VAL A 27 0.10 25.02 -12.39
CA VAL A 27 0.77 26.10 -11.64
C VAL A 27 1.40 25.51 -10.38
N VAL A 28 2.73 25.35 -10.37
CA VAL A 28 3.45 24.62 -9.32
C VAL A 28 3.36 25.35 -7.99
N GLU A 29 3.52 26.67 -7.98
CA GLU A 29 3.55 27.50 -6.78
C GLU A 29 2.22 27.42 -5.99
N GLU A 30 1.09 27.37 -6.69
CA GLU A 30 -0.23 27.20 -6.07
C GLU A 30 -0.43 25.77 -5.57
N LYS A 31 -0.13 24.77 -6.42
CA LYS A 31 -0.40 23.36 -6.09
C LYS A 31 0.54 22.84 -5.00
N ALA A 32 1.77 23.31 -4.93
CA ALA A 32 2.71 22.97 -3.86
C ALA A 32 2.14 23.33 -2.48
N GLN A 33 1.55 24.52 -2.33
CA GLN A 33 0.91 24.93 -1.07
C GLN A 33 -0.28 24.04 -0.69
N ARG A 34 -1.04 23.59 -1.69
CA ARG A 34 -2.16 22.65 -1.47
C ARG A 34 -1.67 21.27 -1.07
N VAL A 35 -0.60 20.77 -1.68
CA VAL A 35 0.04 19.50 -1.31
C VAL A 35 0.59 19.58 0.11
N ALA A 36 1.27 20.68 0.47
CA ALA A 36 1.80 20.89 1.80
C ALA A 36 0.69 20.87 2.87
N ARG A 37 -0.42 21.60 2.65
CA ARG A 37 -1.58 21.57 3.55
C ARG A 37 -2.22 20.20 3.65
N PHE A 38 -2.38 19.50 2.52
CA PHE A 38 -2.92 18.14 2.52
C PHE A 38 -2.05 17.19 3.36
N GLN A 39 -0.74 17.22 3.17
CA GLN A 39 0.20 16.41 3.96
C GLN A 39 0.14 16.76 5.45
N HIS A 40 0.13 18.05 5.78
CA HIS A 40 0.05 18.50 7.16
C HIS A 40 -1.20 17.94 7.86
N HIS A 41 -2.39 18.12 7.28
CA HIS A 41 -3.63 17.60 7.85
C HIS A 41 -3.71 16.07 7.84
N THR A 42 -3.04 15.40 6.90
CA THR A 42 -2.93 13.93 6.90
C THR A 42 -2.14 13.44 8.12
N VAL A 43 -1.05 14.12 8.45
CA VAL A 43 -0.24 13.80 9.64
C VAL A 43 -0.99 14.11 10.93
N GLU A 44 -1.71 15.24 11.00
CA GLU A 44 -2.56 15.57 12.14
C GLU A 44 -3.64 14.50 12.38
N ALA A 45 -4.37 14.11 11.33
CA ALA A 45 -5.38 13.07 11.42
C ALA A 45 -4.79 11.71 11.84
N LEU A 46 -3.59 11.38 11.37
CA LEU A 46 -2.89 10.16 11.83
C LEU A 46 -2.56 10.25 13.32
N ALA A 47 -2.07 11.39 13.80
CA ALA A 47 -1.76 11.58 15.23
C ALA A 47 -3.01 11.42 16.11
N ASP A 48 -4.15 11.98 15.68
CA ASP A 48 -5.44 11.82 16.39
C ASP A 48 -5.86 10.34 16.47
N LEU A 49 -5.72 9.58 15.39
CA LEU A 49 -6.03 8.15 15.36
C LEU A 49 -5.10 7.33 16.26
N VAL A 50 -3.80 7.64 16.26
CA VAL A 50 -2.80 7.00 17.12
C VAL A 50 -3.10 7.25 18.59
N ALA A 51 -3.40 8.50 18.95
CA ALA A 51 -3.79 8.87 20.31
C ALA A 51 -5.10 8.19 20.74
N ALA A 52 -6.10 8.13 19.84
CA ALA A 52 -7.36 7.44 20.10
C ALA A 52 -7.18 5.92 20.31
N ALA A 53 -6.17 5.32 19.67
CA ALA A 53 -5.77 3.93 19.91
C ALA A 53 -4.98 3.72 21.22
N GLY A 54 -4.71 4.79 21.99
CA GLY A 54 -3.96 4.75 23.24
C GLY A 54 -2.44 4.66 23.05
N LEU A 55 -1.94 5.06 21.88
CA LEU A 55 -0.52 5.01 21.51
C LEU A 55 0.09 6.42 21.48
N HIS A 56 1.40 6.51 21.61
CA HIS A 56 2.15 7.77 21.57
C HIS A 56 2.76 8.06 20.20
N HIS A 57 3.04 7.03 19.40
CA HIS A 57 3.67 7.16 18.10
C HIS A 57 3.12 6.11 17.10
N PRO A 58 2.95 6.43 15.80
CA PRO A 58 2.43 5.49 14.80
C PRO A 58 3.24 4.18 14.67
N ASN A 59 4.53 4.19 15.01
CA ASN A 59 5.36 2.97 15.01
C ASN A 59 4.96 1.94 16.09
N GLU A 60 4.13 2.32 17.05
CA GLU A 60 3.61 1.40 18.07
C GLU A 60 2.36 0.64 17.58
N LEU A 61 1.87 0.95 16.37
CA LEU A 61 0.79 0.20 15.76
C LEU A 61 1.23 -1.25 15.49
N LEU A 62 0.59 -2.18 16.20
CA LEU A 62 0.69 -3.60 15.99
C LEU A 62 -0.52 -4.12 15.20
N PRO A 63 -0.41 -5.29 14.54
CA PRO A 63 -1.49 -5.82 13.71
C PRO A 63 -2.84 -5.97 14.43
N HIS A 64 -2.85 -6.25 15.73
CA HIS A 64 -4.08 -6.38 16.52
C HIS A 64 -4.82 -5.05 16.74
N HIS A 65 -4.16 -3.90 16.52
CA HIS A 65 -4.82 -2.58 16.56
C HIS A 65 -5.66 -2.31 15.31
N ILE A 66 -5.43 -3.04 14.21
CA ILE A 66 -6.10 -2.80 12.93
C ILE A 66 -7.16 -3.88 12.70
N TRP A 67 -8.42 -3.46 12.59
CA TRP A 67 -9.56 -4.34 12.37
C TRP A 67 -10.04 -4.25 10.92
N HIS A 68 -10.07 -5.38 10.24
CA HIS A 68 -10.53 -5.48 8.86
C HIS A 68 -11.91 -6.14 8.80
N ARG A 69 -12.82 -5.52 8.05
CA ARG A 69 -14.14 -6.08 7.76
C ARG A 69 -14.02 -7.07 6.60
N VAL A 70 -14.04 -8.36 6.92
CA VAL A 70 -13.86 -9.46 5.96
C VAL A 70 -15.15 -9.72 5.17
N THR A 71 -16.29 -9.61 5.85
CA THR A 71 -17.62 -9.74 5.25
C THR A 71 -18.54 -8.66 5.85
N PRO A 72 -19.75 -8.43 5.31
CA PRO A 72 -20.67 -7.46 5.90
C PRO A 72 -20.94 -7.67 7.40
N VAL A 73 -20.87 -8.91 7.87
CA VAL A 73 -21.18 -9.30 9.26
C VAL A 73 -19.94 -9.67 10.09
N GLN A 74 -18.76 -9.79 9.48
CA GLN A 74 -17.55 -10.28 10.14
C GLN A 74 -16.44 -9.23 10.10
N VAL A 75 -15.90 -8.93 11.28
CA VAL A 75 -14.71 -8.09 11.46
C VAL A 75 -13.68 -8.87 12.27
N GLN A 76 -12.42 -8.86 11.83
CA GLN A 76 -11.32 -9.53 12.51
C GLN A 76 -10.09 -8.62 12.55
N PRO A 77 -9.30 -8.67 13.63
CA PRO A 77 -8.01 -7.99 13.68
C PRO A 77 -7.00 -8.63 12.71
N LEU A 78 -6.03 -7.84 12.22
CA LEU A 78 -5.09 -8.33 11.20
C LEU A 78 -4.23 -9.52 11.66
N ASP A 79 -3.86 -9.57 12.94
CA ASP A 79 -3.10 -10.68 13.52
C ASP A 79 -3.81 -12.04 13.45
N ARG A 80 -5.14 -12.05 13.31
CA ARG A 80 -5.94 -13.26 13.09
C ARG A 80 -6.18 -13.56 11.61
N LEU A 81 -6.03 -12.55 10.75
CA LEU A 81 -6.25 -12.68 9.31
C LEU A 81 -4.99 -13.07 8.56
N TYR A 82 -3.84 -12.58 8.99
CA TYR A 82 -2.58 -12.77 8.31
C TYR A 82 -1.52 -13.39 9.23
N PRO A 83 -0.66 -14.25 8.69
CA PRO A 83 0.50 -14.78 9.40
C PRO A 83 1.59 -13.69 9.47
N PHE A 84 1.85 -13.17 10.67
CA PHE A 84 2.99 -12.28 10.90
C PHE A 84 4.21 -13.12 11.29
N LEU A 85 5.19 -13.17 10.40
CA LEU A 85 6.39 -13.96 10.57
C LEU A 85 7.36 -13.28 11.53
N SER A 86 8.05 -14.07 12.35
CA SER A 86 9.22 -13.59 13.09
C SER A 86 10.36 -13.25 12.13
N THR A 87 11.19 -12.29 12.53
CA THR A 87 12.38 -11.93 11.77
C THR A 87 13.27 -13.16 11.55
N GLY A 88 13.73 -13.38 10.32
CA GLY A 88 14.67 -14.46 9.99
C GLY A 88 14.03 -15.81 9.64
N VAL A 89 12.76 -16.05 9.98
CA VAL A 89 12.14 -17.38 9.84
C VAL A 89 12.12 -17.92 8.41
N LEU A 90 12.04 -17.06 7.39
CA LEU A 90 12.11 -17.48 5.99
C LEU A 90 13.49 -18.04 5.62
N ASN A 91 14.56 -17.61 6.30
CA ASN A 91 15.90 -18.17 6.07
C ASN A 91 16.16 -19.41 6.93
N GLU A 92 15.64 -19.42 8.15
CA GLU A 92 15.93 -20.45 9.16
C GLU A 92 15.02 -21.68 9.04
N ALA A 93 13.71 -21.44 8.89
CA ALA A 93 12.68 -22.46 8.86
C ALA A 93 11.53 -22.08 7.90
N PRO A 94 11.81 -21.87 6.60
CA PRO A 94 10.77 -21.46 5.64
C PRO A 94 9.61 -22.46 5.53
N GLU A 95 9.89 -23.75 5.72
CA GLU A 95 8.89 -24.81 5.64
C GLU A 95 7.83 -24.75 6.76
N ASP A 96 8.13 -24.07 7.87
CA ASP A 96 7.20 -23.84 8.97
C ASP A 96 6.28 -22.64 8.72
N THR A 97 6.43 -21.98 7.57
CA THR A 97 5.66 -20.79 7.19
C THR A 97 4.68 -21.10 6.07
N PRO A 98 3.59 -20.33 5.93
CA PRO A 98 2.65 -20.47 4.82
C PRO A 98 3.25 -20.10 3.46
N TYR A 99 4.49 -19.59 3.41
CA TYR A 99 5.18 -19.18 2.18
C TYR A 99 6.23 -20.18 1.72
N ALA A 100 6.26 -21.39 2.30
CA ALA A 100 7.27 -22.41 2.01
C ALA A 100 7.42 -22.71 0.52
N ALA A 101 6.30 -22.84 -0.20
CA ALA A 101 6.30 -23.15 -1.63
C ALA A 101 6.89 -21.99 -2.44
N GLU A 102 6.42 -20.76 -2.18
CA GLU A 102 6.89 -19.53 -2.82
C GLU A 102 8.38 -19.30 -2.55
N TRP A 103 8.82 -19.50 -1.31
CA TRP A 103 10.22 -19.35 -0.92
C TRP A 103 11.14 -20.34 -1.65
N ARG A 104 10.75 -21.63 -1.74
CA ARG A 104 11.49 -22.64 -2.52
C ARG A 104 11.55 -22.33 -4.02
N ALA A 105 10.52 -21.69 -4.54
CA ALA A 105 10.47 -21.30 -5.94
C ALA A 105 11.22 -19.99 -6.24
N ALA A 106 11.61 -19.23 -5.22
CA ALA A 106 12.29 -17.96 -5.39
C ALA A 106 13.72 -18.13 -5.95
N ASP A 107 14.21 -17.09 -6.63
CA ASP A 107 15.58 -17.01 -7.13
C ASP A 107 16.12 -15.60 -6.90
N ALA A 108 17.32 -15.47 -6.32
CA ALA A 108 17.94 -14.18 -6.08
C ALA A 108 18.45 -13.54 -7.39
N ASP A 109 18.73 -14.37 -8.39
CA ASP A 109 19.33 -13.94 -9.67
C ASP A 109 18.30 -13.76 -10.79
N SER A 110 17.01 -13.99 -10.51
CA SER A 110 15.94 -13.99 -11.52
C SER A 110 14.59 -13.53 -10.96
N PHE A 111 13.86 -12.74 -11.75
CA PHE A 111 12.47 -12.38 -11.46
C PHE A 111 11.47 -13.50 -11.81
N ALA A 112 11.90 -14.52 -12.56
CA ALA A 112 11.10 -15.71 -12.85
C ALA A 112 11.33 -16.78 -11.78
N PRO A 113 10.28 -17.49 -11.32
CA PRO A 113 10.44 -18.51 -10.29
C PRO A 113 11.04 -19.79 -10.86
N ARG A 114 11.80 -20.52 -10.02
CA ARG A 114 12.39 -21.84 -10.33
C ARG A 114 11.34 -22.92 -10.58
N ALA A 115 10.17 -22.76 -9.97
CA ALA A 115 9.02 -23.63 -10.14
C ALA A 115 7.71 -22.83 -10.10
N THR A 116 6.65 -23.33 -10.73
CA THR A 116 5.32 -22.68 -10.63
C THR A 116 4.74 -22.89 -9.23
N VAL A 117 4.25 -21.81 -8.61
CA VAL A 117 3.58 -21.80 -7.31
C VAL A 117 2.23 -21.08 -7.40
N GLY A 118 1.33 -21.38 -6.48
CA GLY A 118 -0.02 -20.80 -6.44
C GLY A 118 -0.96 -21.30 -7.53
N PRO A 119 -2.24 -20.87 -7.49
CA PRO A 119 -3.19 -21.20 -8.53
C PRO A 119 -2.76 -20.54 -9.84
N ARG A 120 -2.84 -21.28 -10.96
CA ARG A 120 -2.77 -20.64 -12.27
C ARG A 120 -3.94 -19.65 -12.36
N ARG A 121 -3.68 -18.44 -12.85
CA ARG A 121 -4.76 -17.49 -13.18
C ARG A 121 -5.79 -18.27 -14.01
N ALA A 122 -7.05 -18.26 -13.59
CA ALA A 122 -8.12 -18.78 -14.43
C ALA A 122 -8.06 -18.00 -15.75
N ALA A 123 -7.97 -18.74 -16.86
CA ALA A 123 -8.02 -18.18 -18.20
C ALA A 123 -9.38 -17.56 -18.49
#